data_AF-A0A8J3DBF8-F1
#
_entry.id   AF-A0A8J3DBF8-F1
#
_cell.length_a   1.000
_cell.length_b   1.000
_cell.length_c   1.000
_cell.angle_alpha   90.00
_cell.angle_beta   90.00
_cell.angle_gamma   90.00
#
_symmetry.space_group_name_H-M   'P 1'
#
loop_
_entity.id
_entity.type
_entity.pdbx_description
1 polymer ?
#
loop_
_entity_poly.entity_id
_entity_poly.type
_entity_poly.pdbx_seq_one_letter_code
_entity_poly.pdbx_strand_id
1 'polypeptide(L)'
;MKSPAVILLVLFSGLYFGFTAEKIKVTPDFTDEQITKAEQDALKSFSQKVEIKVLKRNGNGEIVHLKCIYYDTPGKFSASCESDSFGCLLIKKSGCTIADKPCPDNIDEL
;
A
#
# COMPACT_ATOMS: atom_id res chain seq x y z
N MET A 1 -4.43 -48.64 -35.04
CA MET A 1 -3.92 -47.26 -35.14
C MET A 1 -3.66 -46.76 -33.73
N LYS A 2 -2.41 -46.38 -33.44
CA LYS A 2 -1.96 -45.88 -32.14
C LYS A 2 -2.27 -44.38 -32.06
N SER A 3 -3.06 -43.95 -31.10
CA SER A 3 -3.03 -42.55 -30.63
C SER A 3 -2.39 -42.56 -29.25
N PRO A 4 -1.21 -41.94 -29.07
CA PRO A 4 -0.62 -41.74 -27.77
C PRO A 4 -1.27 -40.54 -27.06
N ALA A 5 -1.17 -40.60 -25.74
CA ALA A 5 -1.65 -39.65 -24.75
C ALA A 5 -1.38 -38.17 -25.08
N VAL A 6 -2.35 -37.32 -24.76
CA VAL A 6 -2.10 -35.91 -24.43
C VAL A 6 -2.43 -35.73 -22.95
N ILE A 7 -1.36 -35.79 -22.15
CA ILE A 7 -1.31 -35.36 -20.76
C ILE A 7 -1.08 -33.84 -20.78
N LEU A 8 -1.93 -33.07 -20.10
CA LEU A 8 -1.66 -31.69 -19.70
C LEU A 8 -2.33 -31.48 -18.33
N LEU A 9 -1.82 -32.12 -17.27
CA LEU A 9 -0.82 -31.64 -16.30
C LEU A 9 -1.00 -30.18 -15.80
N VAL A 10 -1.25 -30.10 -14.49
CA VAL A 10 -0.95 -29.02 -13.53
C VAL A 10 -1.99 -27.88 -13.46
N LEU A 11 -3.01 -27.95 -12.58
CA LEU A 11 -2.90 -27.70 -11.13
C LEU A 11 -1.91 -26.57 -10.78
N PHE A 12 -2.16 -25.35 -11.28
CA PHE A 12 -1.72 -24.16 -10.55
C PHE A 12 -2.77 -23.83 -9.49
N SER A 13 -2.70 -24.62 -8.41
CA SER A 13 -3.07 -24.17 -7.07
C SER A 13 -2.33 -22.88 -6.78
N GLY A 14 -2.98 -21.75 -7.06
CA GLY A 14 -2.63 -20.45 -6.52
C GLY A 14 -2.85 -20.49 -5.01
N LEU A 15 -1.95 -21.15 -4.30
CA LEU A 15 -1.69 -20.92 -2.89
C LEU A 15 -1.21 -19.47 -2.80
N TYR A 16 -2.17 -18.55 -2.71
CA TYR A 16 -1.95 -17.23 -2.16
C TYR A 16 -1.51 -17.45 -0.71
N PHE A 17 -0.19 -17.59 -0.52
CA PHE A 17 0.44 -17.28 0.75
C PHE A 17 0.19 -15.80 1.02
N GLY A 18 -0.98 -15.51 1.58
CA GLY A 18 -1.31 -14.21 2.14
C GLY A 18 -0.48 -14.01 3.38
N PHE A 19 0.78 -13.58 3.21
CA PHE A 19 1.37 -12.71 4.20
C PHE A 19 0.50 -11.45 4.20
N THR A 20 -0.51 -11.41 5.05
CA THR A 20 -1.20 -10.17 5.38
C THR A 20 -0.16 -9.29 6.04
N ALA A 21 0.44 -8.39 5.26
CA ALA A 21 1.23 -7.31 5.82
C ALA A 21 0.35 -6.62 6.85
N GLU A 22 0.72 -6.66 8.12
CA GLU A 22 -0.07 -6.05 9.19
C GLU A 22 -0.17 -4.53 8.99
N LYS A 23 0.84 -3.96 8.31
CA LYS A 23 1.00 -2.54 8.05
C LYS A 23 1.71 -2.35 6.70
N ILE A 24 1.36 -1.31 5.97
CA ILE A 24 2.07 -0.86 4.76
C ILE A 24 2.72 0.49 5.09
N LYS A 25 4.03 0.59 4.82
CA LYS A 25 4.84 1.77 5.08
C LYS A 25 5.16 2.48 3.77
N VAL A 26 4.94 3.79 3.72
CA VAL A 26 5.32 4.67 2.62
C VAL A 26 6.28 5.70 3.17
N THR A 27 7.43 5.84 2.50
CA THR A 27 8.54 6.72 2.88
C THR A 27 8.80 7.78 1.81
N PRO A 28 9.57 8.86 2.12
CA PRO A 28 9.75 9.99 1.21
C PRO A 28 10.38 9.61 -0.15
N ASP A 29 11.15 8.53 -0.20
CA ASP A 29 11.82 8.02 -1.39
C ASP A 29 10.89 7.23 -2.34
N PHE A 30 9.63 6.99 -1.98
CA PHE A 30 8.71 6.22 -2.81
C PHE A 30 8.46 6.89 -4.16
N THR A 31 8.55 6.10 -5.23
CA THR A 31 8.13 6.48 -6.58
C THR A 31 6.61 6.36 -6.74
N ASP A 32 6.06 6.94 -7.81
CA ASP A 32 4.61 6.88 -8.09
C ASP A 32 4.13 5.44 -8.35
N GLU A 33 5.00 4.59 -8.92
CA GLU A 33 4.76 3.16 -9.10
C GLU A 33 4.68 2.43 -7.75
N GLN A 34 5.60 2.75 -6.83
CA GLN A 34 5.59 2.18 -5.48
C GLN A 34 4.38 2.64 -4.68
N ILE A 35 3.93 3.89 -4.87
CA ILE A 35 2.69 4.41 -4.28
C ILE A 35 1.49 3.63 -4.81
N THR A 36 1.37 3.48 -6.13
CA THR A 36 0.28 2.71 -6.75
C THR A 36 0.25 1.28 -6.22
N LYS A 37 1.42 0.67 -6.06
CA LYS A 37 1.55 -0.66 -5.45
C LYS A 37 1.09 -0.67 -3.99
N ALA A 38 1.48 0.33 -3.19
CA ALA A 38 1.05 0.44 -1.80
C ALA A 38 -0.47 0.57 -1.66
N GLU A 39 -1.14 1.31 -2.54
CA GLU A 39 -2.61 1.39 -2.58
C GLU A 39 -3.25 0.04 -2.92
N GLN A 40 -2.70 -0.68 -3.91
CA GLN A 40 -3.17 -2.01 -4.29
C GLN A 40 -2.95 -3.03 -3.16
N ASP A 41 -1.81 -2.96 -2.49
CA ASP A 41 -1.49 -3.82 -1.36
C ASP A 41 -2.44 -3.51 -0.18
N ALA A 42 -2.77 -2.24 0.08
CA ALA A 42 -3.76 -1.89 1.10
C ALA A 42 -5.14 -2.46 0.78
N LEU A 43 -5.57 -2.39 -0.49
CA LEU A 43 -6.83 -2.99 -0.93
C LEU A 43 -6.83 -4.51 -0.76
N LYS A 44 -5.74 -5.19 -1.11
CA LYS A 44 -5.64 -6.65 -1.01
C LYS A 44 -5.53 -7.12 0.44
N SER A 45 -4.68 -6.49 1.24
CA SER A 45 -4.36 -6.91 2.61
C SER A 45 -5.41 -6.49 3.62
N PHE A 46 -6.05 -5.33 3.44
CA PHE A 46 -7.00 -4.78 4.41
C PHE A 46 -8.44 -4.74 3.89
N SER A 47 -8.68 -5.10 2.63
CA SER A 47 -10.00 -4.97 1.97
C SER A 47 -10.53 -3.53 1.99
N GLN A 48 -9.63 -2.55 2.06
CA GLN A 48 -9.93 -1.13 2.21
C GLN A 48 -9.29 -0.35 1.08
N LYS A 49 -10.07 0.52 0.45
CA LYS A 49 -9.52 1.44 -0.55
C LYS A 49 -8.77 2.55 0.18
N VAL A 50 -7.54 2.80 -0.25
CA VAL A 50 -6.72 3.94 0.16
C VAL A 50 -6.28 4.65 -1.11
N GLU A 51 -6.25 5.98 -1.06
CA GLU A 51 -5.76 6.83 -2.13
C GLU A 51 -4.69 7.77 -1.57
N ILE A 52 -3.50 7.69 -2.12
CA ILE A 52 -2.31 8.44 -1.76
C ILE A 52 -2.04 9.46 -2.85
N LYS A 53 -2.16 10.74 -2.49
CA LYS A 53 -1.85 11.87 -3.36
C LYS A 53 -0.53 12.49 -2.94
N VAL A 54 0.47 12.37 -3.81
CA VAL A 54 1.69 13.18 -3.70
C VAL A 54 1.36 14.58 -4.21
N LEU A 55 1.39 15.55 -3.31
CA LEU A 55 1.09 16.95 -3.60
C LEU A 55 2.36 17.71 -4.00
N LYS A 56 3.51 17.33 -3.42
CA LYS A 56 4.80 17.96 -3.72
C LYS A 56 5.98 17.02 -3.48
N ARG A 57 6.99 17.11 -4.36
CA ARG A 57 8.33 16.55 -4.17
C ARG A 57 9.37 17.67 -4.08
N ASN A 58 10.49 17.44 -3.39
CA ASN A 58 11.62 18.37 -3.35
C ASN A 58 12.54 18.21 -4.57
N GLY A 59 13.65 18.97 -4.61
CA GLY A 59 14.63 18.93 -5.70
C GLY A 59 15.37 17.60 -5.87
N ASN A 60 15.32 16.72 -4.85
CA ASN A 60 15.90 15.37 -4.89
C ASN A 60 14.86 14.30 -5.32
N GLY A 61 13.62 14.71 -5.59
CA GLY A 61 12.52 13.79 -5.93
C GLY A 61 11.84 13.16 -4.72
N GLU A 62 12.18 13.53 -3.49
CA GLU A 62 11.57 13.00 -2.27
C GLU A 62 10.19 13.65 -2.05
N ILE A 63 9.21 12.86 -1.61
CA ILE A 63 7.88 13.34 -1.22
C ILE A 63 8.04 14.22 0.02
N VAL A 64 7.55 15.46 -0.06
CA VAL A 64 7.54 16.39 1.08
C VAL A 64 6.13 16.82 1.46
N HIS A 65 5.16 16.70 0.55
CA HIS A 65 3.75 16.96 0.84
C HIS A 65 2.90 15.82 0.29
N LEU A 66 2.13 15.22 1.18
CA LEU A 66 1.33 14.02 0.94
C LEU A 66 -0.07 14.22 1.53
N LYS A 67 -1.08 13.74 0.82
CA LYS A 67 -2.41 13.48 1.38
C LYS A 67 -2.76 12.00 1.21
N CYS A 68 -3.22 11.36 2.27
CA CYS A 68 -3.76 10.01 2.23
C CYS A 68 -5.25 10.05 2.57
N ILE A 69 -6.06 9.38 1.77
CA ILE A 69 -7.51 9.31 1.88
C ILE A 69 -7.88 7.85 2.11
N TYR A 70 -8.67 7.60 3.14
CA TYR A 70 -9.12 6.28 3.55
C TYR A 70 -10.64 6.14 3.35
N TYR A 71 -11.09 4.99 2.85
CA TYR A 71 -12.48 4.70 2.54
C TYR A 71 -12.96 3.47 3.34
N ASP A 72 -14.00 3.60 4.17
CA ASP A 72 -14.52 2.52 5.04
C ASP A 72 -15.17 1.39 4.24
N THR A 73 -15.81 1.74 3.15
CA THR A 73 -16.46 0.83 2.20
C THR A 73 -16.07 1.27 0.79
N PRO A 74 -16.07 0.37 -0.21
CA PRO A 74 -15.66 0.71 -1.57
C PRO A 74 -16.44 1.94 -2.08
N GLY A 75 -15.78 3.11 -2.10
CA GLY A 75 -16.33 4.36 -2.59
C GLY A 75 -16.92 5.33 -1.55
N LYS A 76 -17.03 4.98 -0.27
CA LYS A 76 -17.49 5.94 0.76
C LYS A 76 -16.30 6.51 1.52
N PHE A 77 -16.08 7.82 1.37
CA PHE A 77 -15.08 8.55 2.13
C PHE A 77 -15.28 8.33 3.63
N SER A 78 -14.18 8.06 4.33
CA SER A 78 -14.15 7.91 5.78
C SER A 78 -13.34 9.03 6.42
N ALA A 79 -12.05 9.08 6.10
CA ALA A 79 -11.11 10.03 6.68
C ALA A 79 -10.00 10.40 5.70
N SER A 80 -9.31 11.50 5.98
CA SER A 80 -8.07 11.84 5.29
C SER A 80 -7.05 12.39 6.28
N CYS A 81 -5.80 12.03 6.06
CA CYS A 81 -4.63 12.55 6.74
C CYS A 81 -3.75 13.30 5.73
N GLU A 82 -3.17 14.44 6.08
CA GLU A 82 -2.32 15.25 5.21
C GLU A 82 -1.12 15.77 5.99
N SER A 83 0.04 15.85 5.35
CA SER A 83 1.26 16.44 5.92
C SER A 83 2.01 17.21 4.85
N ASP A 84 2.42 18.43 5.19
CA ASP A 84 3.24 19.35 4.39
C ASP A 84 4.75 19.20 4.66
N SER A 85 5.11 18.31 5.59
CA SER A 85 6.47 18.00 6.04
C SER A 85 6.64 16.49 6.13
N PHE A 86 6.29 15.79 5.06
CA PHE A 86 6.12 14.33 5.04
C PHE A 86 7.39 13.57 5.44
N GLY A 87 7.31 12.82 6.54
CA GLY A 87 8.35 11.90 6.98
C GLY A 87 7.98 10.43 6.78
N CYS A 88 6.73 10.04 7.05
CA CYS A 88 6.26 8.69 6.85
C CYS A 88 4.73 8.57 6.85
N LEU A 89 4.20 7.61 6.09
CA LEU A 89 2.80 7.19 6.14
C LEU A 89 2.74 5.71 6.51
N LEU A 90 1.92 5.39 7.50
CA LEU A 90 1.53 4.03 7.85
C LEU A 90 0.07 3.80 7.51
N ILE A 91 -0.18 2.73 6.76
CA ILE A 91 -1.52 2.24 6.45
C ILE A 91 -1.72 0.94 7.20
N LYS A 92 -2.76 0.89 8.03
CA LYS A 92 -3.17 -0.27 8.83
C LYS A 92 -4.64 -0.58 8.53
N LYS A 93 -5.10 -1.77 8.91
CA LYS A 93 -6.53 -2.14 8.79
C LYS A 93 -7.49 -1.17 9.51
N SER A 94 -7.02 -0.44 10.52
CA SER A 94 -7.81 0.54 11.27
C SER A 94 -7.78 1.95 10.67
N GLY A 95 -6.94 2.23 9.67
CA GLY A 95 -6.85 3.56 9.04
C GLY A 95 -5.43 3.96 8.61
N CYS A 96 -5.25 5.27 8.38
CA CYS A 96 -3.97 5.89 8.03
C CYS A 96 -3.40 6.74 9.18
N THR A 97 -2.07 6.76 9.30
CA THR A 97 -1.34 7.68 10.18
C THR A 97 -0.18 8.27 9.41
N ILE A 98 -0.05 9.60 9.44
CA ILE A 98 1.09 10.32 8.85
C ILE A 98 1.92 10.92 9.97
N ALA A 99 3.24 10.85 9.82
CA ALA A 99 4.20 11.50 10.69
C ALA A 99 5.13 12.40 9.89
N ASP A 100 5.52 13.52 10.50
CA ASP A 100 6.46 14.48 9.90
C ASP A 100 7.93 14.09 10.12
N LYS A 101 8.15 12.98 10.82
CA LYS A 101 9.46 12.38 11.10
C LYS A 101 9.58 11.03 10.39
N PRO A 102 10.81 10.55 10.12
CA PRO A 102 11.03 9.22 9.58
C PRO A 102 10.32 8.18 10.45
N CYS A 103 9.75 7.16 9.81
CA CYS A 103 9.16 6.06 10.56
C CYS A 103 10.23 5.39 11.42
N PRO A 104 9.95 5.12 12.71
CA PRO A 104 10.80 4.26 13.50
C PRO A 104 10.95 2.90 12.81
N ASP A 105 12.12 2.28 12.99
CA ASP A 105 12.36 0.90 12.53
C ASP A 105 11.39 -0.08 13.21
N ASN A 106 10.92 0.30 14.41
CA ASN A 106 9.88 -0.40 15.15
C ASN A 106 8.52 0.31 15.02
N ILE A 107 7.63 -0.26 14.22
CA ILE A 107 6.39 0.37 13.72
C ILE A 107 5.25 0.39 14.79
N ASP A 108 5.53 -0.02 16.02
CA ASP A 108 4.62 0.07 17.17
C ASP A 108 4.78 1.36 17.98
N GLU A 109 5.80 2.18 17.67
CA GLU A 109 6.13 3.42 18.38
C GLU A 109 5.53 4.69 17.75
N LEU A 110 4.54 4.52 16.86
CA LEU A 110 3.83 5.59 16.15
C LEU A 110 2.35 5.67 16.54
#